data_AF-A0A2P6V9H3-F1
#
_entry.id   AF-A0A2P6V9H3-F1
#
_cell.length_a   1.000
_cell.length_b   1.000
_cell.length_c   1.000
_cell.angle_alpha   90.00
_cell.angle_beta   90.00
_cell.angle_gamma   90.00
#
_symmetry.space_group_name_H-M   'P 1'
#
loop_
_entity.id
_entity.type
_entity.pdbx_description
1 polymer ?
#
loop_
_entity_poly.entity_id
_entity_poly.type
_entity_poly.pdbx_seq_one_letter_code
_entity_poly.pdbx_strand_id
1 'polypeptide(L)'
;MVRLVFHDAGSYEAAAGDGGVNASIRFELDRPDNFGLKRGWNVIDATHKRLAGTAAEGAVSQADLIALAGAYAVRVTEGPRIEVPVGRRDAAGADPDGRMPAQDASAEQLVANFAAKGLSAEELVVLSGSHTLGSKGYGDPLTFENTYFKTLLAEPWRDKSNEMAQHTGIPTDHVLPTSAALRPIIQRYADDEPAFFRDFAAAYVKMAGLGARWAP
;
A
#
# COMPACT_ATOMS: atom_id res chain seq x y z
N MET A 1 -6.36 -6.60 -2.51
CA MET A 1 -6.96 -5.32 -2.04
C MET A 1 -5.90 -4.33 -1.57
N VAL A 2 -4.96 -4.74 -0.70
CA VAL A 2 -3.90 -3.83 -0.19
C VAL A 2 -3.19 -3.04 -1.29
N ARG A 3 -2.77 -3.70 -2.37
CA ARG A 3 -2.18 -3.03 -3.55
C ARG A 3 -3.12 -2.00 -4.22
N LEU A 4 -4.43 -2.26 -4.29
CA LEU A 4 -5.39 -1.32 -4.88
C LEU A 4 -5.43 -0.02 -4.07
N VAL A 5 -5.41 -0.12 -2.73
CA VAL A 5 -5.39 1.05 -1.85
C VAL A 5 -4.10 1.85 -2.04
N PHE A 6 -2.94 1.17 -2.07
CA PHE A 6 -1.67 1.85 -2.30
C PHE A 6 -1.64 2.59 -3.63
N HIS A 7 -2.20 2.01 -4.70
CA HIS A 7 -2.21 2.64 -6.02
C HIS A 7 -3.18 3.82 -6.12
N ASP A 8 -4.34 3.78 -5.46
CA ASP A 8 -5.25 4.94 -5.38
C ASP A 8 -4.61 6.04 -4.49
N ALA A 9 -4.05 5.67 -3.34
CA ALA A 9 -3.34 6.60 -2.45
C ALA A 9 -2.09 7.23 -3.09
N GLY A 10 -1.40 6.48 -3.94
CA GLY A 10 -0.12 6.85 -4.54
C GLY A 10 -0.22 8.03 -5.49
N SER A 11 -1.41 8.41 -5.95
CA SER A 11 -1.63 9.62 -6.73
C SER A 11 -1.50 10.91 -5.91
N TYR A 12 -1.50 10.83 -4.56
CA TYR A 12 -1.40 12.01 -3.71
C TYR A 12 -0.07 12.75 -3.88
N GLU A 13 -0.14 14.08 -3.92
CA GLU A 13 1.02 14.95 -3.90
C GLU A 13 0.75 16.17 -3.01
N ALA A 14 1.53 16.32 -1.93
CA ALA A 14 1.26 17.35 -0.91
C ALA A 14 1.38 18.77 -1.47
N ALA A 15 2.34 18.99 -2.39
CA ALA A 15 2.55 20.30 -3.01
C ALA A 15 1.40 20.73 -3.93
N ALA A 16 0.74 19.77 -4.58
CA ALA A 16 -0.41 20.03 -5.44
C ALA A 16 -1.74 20.07 -4.67
N GLY A 17 -1.80 19.39 -3.51
CA GLY A 17 -3.01 19.32 -2.69
C GLY A 17 -4.14 18.48 -3.33
N ASP A 18 -3.77 17.55 -4.21
CA ASP A 18 -4.66 16.65 -4.93
C ASP A 18 -4.15 15.20 -4.88
N GLY A 19 -4.99 14.28 -5.39
CA GLY A 19 -4.78 12.84 -5.29
C GLY A 19 -5.14 12.23 -3.94
N GLY A 20 -4.83 10.94 -3.77
CA GLY A 20 -5.08 10.17 -2.56
C GLY A 20 -6.21 9.15 -2.73
N VAL A 21 -6.61 8.51 -1.63
CA VAL A 21 -7.69 7.51 -1.69
C VAL A 21 -9.03 8.20 -1.93
N ASN A 22 -9.39 8.35 -3.20
CA ASN A 22 -10.56 9.09 -3.67
C ASN A 22 -11.29 8.33 -4.80
N ALA A 23 -10.93 7.07 -5.04
CA ALA A 23 -11.43 6.21 -6.11
C ALA A 23 -11.19 6.74 -7.53
N SER A 24 -10.25 7.66 -7.76
CA SER A 24 -9.85 8.09 -9.10
C SER A 24 -9.31 6.90 -9.91
N ILE A 25 -8.76 5.88 -9.24
CA ILE A 25 -8.16 4.71 -9.87
C ILE A 25 -9.09 4.01 -10.87
N ARG A 26 -10.41 4.15 -10.73
CA ARG A 26 -11.40 3.63 -11.69
C ARG A 26 -11.29 4.22 -13.09
N PHE A 27 -10.75 5.42 -13.20
CA PHE A 27 -10.45 6.11 -14.46
C PHE A 27 -9.03 5.83 -14.97
N GLU A 28 -8.23 5.06 -14.22
CA GLU A 28 -6.79 4.92 -14.41
C GLU A 28 -6.35 3.46 -14.57
N LEU A 29 -7.30 2.53 -14.67
CA LEU A 29 -7.03 1.08 -14.69
C LEU A 29 -6.25 0.60 -15.93
N ASP A 30 -6.13 1.45 -16.95
CA ASP A 30 -5.36 1.18 -18.17
C ASP A 30 -3.91 1.71 -18.08
N ARG A 31 -3.55 2.44 -17.01
CA ARG A 31 -2.15 2.86 -16.77
C ARG A 31 -1.27 1.64 -16.54
N PRO A 32 -0.03 1.61 -17.07
CA PRO A 32 0.90 0.49 -16.88
C PRO A 32 1.10 0.13 -15.39
N ASP A 33 1.23 1.13 -14.53
CA ASP A 33 1.43 0.91 -13.09
C ASP A 33 0.23 0.21 -12.44
N ASN A 34 -0.98 0.44 -12.95
CA ASN A 34 -2.22 -0.15 -12.44
C ASN A 34 -2.55 -1.52 -13.04
N PHE A 35 -1.62 -2.13 -13.79
CA PHE A 35 -1.81 -3.45 -14.37
C PHE A 35 -2.29 -4.48 -13.34
N GLY A 36 -3.33 -5.23 -13.69
CA GLY A 36 -3.93 -6.26 -12.83
C GLY A 36 -4.93 -5.75 -11.78
N LEU A 37 -5.07 -4.43 -11.56
CA LEU A 37 -5.95 -3.89 -10.53
C LEU A 37 -7.44 -3.93 -10.89
N LYS A 38 -7.80 -4.15 -12.17
CA LYS A 38 -9.19 -4.34 -12.62
C LYS A 38 -9.93 -5.40 -11.81
N ARG A 39 -9.26 -6.50 -11.44
CA ARG A 39 -9.85 -7.56 -10.60
C ARG A 39 -10.23 -7.04 -9.21
N GLY A 40 -9.37 -6.20 -8.63
CA GLY A 40 -9.63 -5.58 -7.34
C GLY A 40 -10.76 -4.56 -7.41
N TRP A 41 -10.72 -3.69 -8.43
CA TRP A 41 -11.76 -2.70 -8.69
C TRP A 41 -13.16 -3.33 -8.88
N ASN A 42 -13.26 -4.43 -9.63
CA ASN A 42 -14.54 -5.11 -9.85
C ASN A 42 -15.20 -5.57 -8.53
N VAL A 43 -14.42 -5.92 -7.51
CA VAL A 43 -14.94 -6.26 -6.17
C VAL A 43 -15.47 -5.01 -5.47
N ILE A 44 -14.77 -3.88 -5.58
CA ILE A 44 -15.22 -2.60 -5.02
C ILE A 44 -16.52 -2.17 -5.68
N ASP A 45 -16.58 -2.15 -7.02
CA ASP A 45 -17.76 -1.75 -7.78
C ASP A 45 -18.96 -2.66 -7.50
N ALA A 46 -18.76 -3.98 -7.48
CA ALA A 46 -19.82 -4.93 -7.13
C ALA A 46 -20.30 -4.74 -5.68
N THR A 47 -19.39 -4.49 -4.73
CA THR A 47 -19.74 -4.22 -3.33
C THR A 47 -20.55 -2.94 -3.20
N HIS A 48 -20.11 -1.86 -3.86
CA HIS A 48 -20.81 -0.58 -3.86
C HIS A 48 -22.24 -0.71 -4.41
N LYS A 49 -22.42 -1.42 -5.54
CA LYS A 49 -23.74 -1.68 -6.12
C LYS A 49 -24.67 -2.44 -5.18
N ARG A 50 -24.13 -3.31 -4.31
CA ARG A 50 -24.91 -4.05 -3.31
C ARG A 50 -25.35 -3.19 -2.12
N LEU A 51 -24.83 -1.97 -1.99
CA LEU A 51 -25.32 -1.02 -0.99
C LEU A 51 -26.66 -0.39 -1.38
N ALA A 52 -27.08 -0.49 -2.64
CA ALA A 52 -28.36 0.06 -3.10
C ALA A 52 -29.54 -0.50 -2.29
N GLY A 53 -30.41 0.40 -1.81
CA GLY A 53 -31.54 0.09 -0.95
C GLY A 53 -31.18 -0.18 0.52
N THR A 54 -29.92 -0.01 0.91
CA THR A 54 -29.47 -0.16 2.31
C THR A 54 -29.25 1.21 2.97
N ALA A 55 -29.14 1.25 4.30
CA ALA A 55 -28.79 2.46 5.03
C ALA A 55 -27.40 3.03 4.69
N ALA A 56 -26.55 2.24 4.01
CA ALA A 56 -25.22 2.67 3.58
C ALA A 56 -25.23 3.33 2.18
N GLU A 57 -26.34 3.27 1.44
CA GLU A 57 -26.47 3.93 0.13
C GLU A 57 -26.25 5.43 0.27
N GLY A 58 -25.32 5.98 -0.53
CA GLY A 58 -24.95 7.41 -0.49
C GLY A 58 -24.12 7.84 0.73
N ALA A 59 -24.06 7.02 1.79
CA ALA A 59 -23.24 7.30 2.97
C ALA A 59 -21.82 6.72 2.88
N VAL A 60 -21.65 5.62 2.14
CA VAL A 60 -20.36 4.96 1.91
C VAL A 60 -19.98 5.08 0.44
N SER A 61 -18.89 5.80 0.17
CA SER A 61 -18.37 6.02 -1.18
C SER A 61 -17.56 4.83 -1.70
N GLN A 62 -17.22 4.84 -2.99
CA GLN A 62 -16.27 3.84 -3.53
C GLN A 62 -14.87 4.02 -2.93
N ALA A 63 -14.46 5.26 -2.67
CA ALA A 63 -13.20 5.58 -1.99
C ALA A 63 -13.16 5.01 -0.57
N ASP A 64 -14.27 5.07 0.17
CA ASP A 64 -14.37 4.41 1.47
C ASP A 64 -14.23 2.90 1.35
N LEU A 65 -14.90 2.29 0.37
CA LEU A 65 -14.78 0.85 0.13
C LEU A 65 -13.37 0.42 -0.25
N ILE A 66 -12.61 1.23 -1.01
CA ILE A 66 -11.19 0.96 -1.30
C ILE A 66 -10.40 0.89 0.02
N ALA A 67 -10.49 1.93 0.86
CA ALA A 67 -9.76 1.99 2.12
C ALA A 67 -10.20 0.88 3.10
N LEU A 68 -11.50 0.62 3.21
CA LEU A 68 -12.02 -0.45 4.05
C LEU A 68 -11.59 -1.84 3.56
N ALA A 69 -11.58 -2.07 2.25
CA ALA A 69 -11.21 -3.37 1.68
C ALA A 69 -9.73 -3.71 1.91
N GLY A 70 -8.84 -2.72 1.87
CA GLY A 70 -7.43 -2.93 2.21
C GLY A 70 -7.24 -3.26 3.69
N ALA A 71 -7.83 -2.47 4.59
CA ALA A 71 -7.82 -2.73 6.03
C ALA A 71 -8.43 -4.09 6.39
N TYR A 72 -9.55 -4.45 5.75
CA TYR A 72 -10.18 -5.75 5.92
C TYR A 72 -9.28 -6.89 5.43
N ALA A 73 -8.61 -6.73 4.29
CA ALA A 73 -7.69 -7.72 3.76
C ALA A 73 -6.52 -8.00 4.73
N VAL A 74 -5.94 -6.96 5.34
CA VAL A 74 -4.90 -7.12 6.37
C VAL A 74 -5.44 -7.93 7.55
N ARG A 75 -6.63 -7.58 8.07
CA ARG A 75 -7.24 -8.28 9.20
C ARG A 75 -7.53 -9.76 8.94
N VAL A 76 -8.07 -10.10 7.76
CA VAL A 76 -8.41 -11.51 7.44
C VAL A 76 -7.19 -12.35 7.07
N THR A 77 -6.03 -11.71 6.91
CA THR A 77 -4.73 -12.37 6.73
C THR A 77 -3.92 -12.32 8.03
N GLU A 78 -4.59 -12.34 9.18
CA GLU A 78 -3.97 -12.38 10.53
C GLU A 78 -3.21 -11.11 10.96
N GLY A 79 -3.23 -10.06 10.15
CA GLY A 79 -2.65 -8.76 10.48
C GLY A 79 -3.50 -7.94 11.48
N PRO A 80 -3.02 -6.72 11.81
CA PRO A 80 -3.69 -5.86 12.78
C PRO A 80 -5.09 -5.44 12.31
N ARG A 81 -5.98 -5.16 13.28
CA ARG A 81 -7.21 -4.40 13.00
C ARG A 81 -6.85 -2.95 12.73
N ILE A 82 -7.28 -2.43 11.59
CA ILE A 82 -7.07 -1.05 11.19
C ILE A 82 -8.42 -0.33 11.17
N GLU A 83 -8.56 0.73 11.96
CA GLU A 83 -9.77 1.55 11.98
C GLU A 83 -9.67 2.65 10.93
N VAL A 84 -10.51 2.55 9.90
CA VAL A 84 -10.51 3.49 8.78
C VAL A 84 -11.73 4.40 8.92
N PRO A 85 -11.56 5.74 9.00
CA PRO A 85 -12.69 6.67 8.96
C PRO A 85 -13.39 6.58 7.61
N VAL A 86 -14.70 6.77 7.57
CA VAL A 86 -15.53 6.75 6.35
C VAL A 86 -16.14 8.11 6.06
N GLY A 87 -16.72 8.29 4.87
CA GLY A 87 -17.30 9.55 4.42
C GLY A 87 -16.44 10.27 3.39
N ARG A 88 -15.53 9.57 2.71
CA ARG A 88 -14.76 10.14 1.58
C ARG A 88 -15.69 10.53 0.44
N ARG A 89 -15.24 11.49 -0.36
CA ARG A 89 -15.88 11.84 -1.63
C ARG A 89 -15.14 11.18 -2.79
N ASP A 90 -15.89 10.56 -3.70
CA ASP A 90 -15.34 10.01 -4.92
C ASP A 90 -14.87 11.13 -5.87
N ALA A 91 -13.70 10.96 -6.47
CA ALA A 91 -13.16 11.81 -7.52
C ALA A 91 -14.08 11.78 -8.75
N ALA A 92 -14.14 12.87 -9.52
CA ALA A 92 -14.94 12.94 -10.75
C ALA A 92 -14.17 12.52 -12.02
N GLY A 93 -12.87 12.28 -11.91
CA GLY A 93 -11.98 11.92 -13.01
C GLY A 93 -10.67 11.32 -12.48
N ALA A 94 -9.76 11.02 -13.40
CA ALA A 94 -8.43 10.52 -13.08
C ALA A 94 -7.59 11.59 -12.36
N ASP A 95 -6.78 11.17 -11.41
CA ASP A 95 -5.71 11.97 -10.83
C ASP A 95 -4.51 12.05 -11.78
N PRO A 96 -3.59 13.02 -11.61
CA PRO A 96 -2.39 13.14 -12.44
C PRO A 96 -1.54 11.86 -12.49
N ASP A 97 -0.97 11.59 -13.66
CA ASP A 97 -0.07 10.45 -13.90
C ASP A 97 1.36 10.73 -13.41
N GLY A 98 2.21 9.70 -13.35
CA GLY A 98 3.64 9.84 -13.07
C GLY A 98 4.01 10.10 -11.62
N ARG A 99 3.08 9.84 -10.67
CA ARG A 99 3.29 10.07 -9.23
C ARG A 99 3.66 8.83 -8.43
N MET A 100 3.60 7.66 -9.05
CA MET A 100 4.03 6.39 -8.46
C MET A 100 5.56 6.28 -8.45
N PRO A 101 6.15 5.60 -7.46
CA PRO A 101 7.57 5.28 -7.49
C PRO A 101 7.92 4.43 -8.72
N ALA A 102 9.04 4.75 -9.37
CA ALA A 102 9.58 3.93 -10.46
C ALA A 102 10.03 2.56 -9.96
N GLN A 103 9.94 1.53 -10.80
CA GLN A 103 10.29 0.15 -10.43
C GLN A 103 11.78 -0.05 -10.17
N ASP A 104 12.63 0.85 -10.67
CA ASP A 104 14.09 0.84 -10.53
C ASP A 104 14.60 1.98 -9.62
N ALA A 105 13.71 2.63 -8.87
CA ALA A 105 14.06 3.73 -7.97
C ALA A 105 15.07 3.29 -6.89
N SER A 106 16.05 4.14 -6.61
CA SER A 106 16.98 3.98 -5.48
C SER A 106 16.27 4.17 -4.14
N ALA A 107 16.90 3.75 -3.04
CA ALA A 107 16.36 3.96 -1.71
C ALA A 107 16.12 5.45 -1.40
N GLU A 108 17.02 6.32 -1.84
CA GLU A 108 16.91 7.79 -1.69
C GLU A 108 15.73 8.34 -2.49
N GLN A 109 15.51 7.83 -3.71
CA GLN A 109 14.37 8.22 -4.54
C GLN A 109 13.05 7.74 -3.93
N LEU A 110 13.01 6.54 -3.34
CA LEU A 110 11.83 6.03 -2.62
C LEU A 110 11.52 6.90 -1.40
N VAL A 111 12.53 7.25 -0.61
CA VAL A 111 12.39 8.15 0.54
C VAL A 111 11.88 9.52 0.10
N ALA A 112 12.46 10.09 -0.96
CA ALA A 112 12.03 11.38 -1.50
C ALA A 112 10.59 11.35 -2.03
N ASN A 113 10.19 10.27 -2.71
CA ASN A 113 8.82 10.10 -3.21
C ASN A 113 7.81 10.04 -2.06
N PHE A 114 8.08 9.25 -1.01
CA PHE A 114 7.20 9.18 0.16
C PHE A 114 7.17 10.52 0.93
N ALA A 115 8.32 11.19 1.06
CA ALA A 115 8.39 12.51 1.69
C ALA A 115 7.55 13.57 0.95
N ALA A 116 7.50 13.54 -0.38
CA ALA A 116 6.65 14.43 -1.18
C ALA A 116 5.14 14.22 -0.92
N LYS A 117 4.76 13.07 -0.35
CA LYS A 117 3.39 12.75 0.09
C LYS A 117 3.16 13.06 1.58
N GLY A 118 4.19 13.51 2.30
CA GLY A 118 4.14 13.72 3.75
C GLY A 118 4.34 12.43 4.58
N LEU A 119 4.91 11.39 3.97
CA LEU A 119 5.27 10.14 4.64
C LEU A 119 6.78 10.10 4.93
N SER A 120 7.12 9.65 6.13
CA SER A 120 8.50 9.51 6.61
C SER A 120 9.19 8.28 6.02
N ALA A 121 10.51 8.21 6.19
CA ALA A 121 11.30 7.01 5.85
C ALA A 121 10.86 5.76 6.64
N GLU A 122 10.42 5.94 7.88
CA GLU A 122 9.85 4.85 8.69
C GLU A 122 8.51 4.36 8.14
N GLU A 123 7.68 5.29 7.67
CA GLU A 123 6.40 4.97 7.04
C GLU A 123 6.58 4.32 5.66
N LEU A 124 7.62 4.69 4.90
CA LEU A 124 8.06 3.95 3.72
C LEU A 124 8.34 2.49 4.08
N VAL A 125 9.25 2.25 5.03
CA VAL A 125 9.69 0.89 5.40
C VAL A 125 8.50 0.06 5.91
N VAL A 126 7.68 0.62 6.80
CA VAL A 126 6.56 -0.12 7.39
C VAL A 126 5.50 -0.46 6.34
N LEU A 127 5.12 0.47 5.47
CA LEU A 127 4.12 0.24 4.42
C LEU A 127 4.60 -0.77 3.37
N SER A 128 5.89 -0.77 3.05
CA SER A 128 6.51 -1.79 2.19
C SER A 128 6.40 -3.21 2.78
N GLY A 129 6.25 -3.35 4.11
CA GLY A 129 5.95 -4.61 4.78
C GLY A 129 4.71 -5.34 4.24
N SER A 130 3.78 -4.62 3.61
CA SER A 130 2.64 -5.25 2.93
C SER A 130 3.01 -6.19 1.78
N HIS A 131 4.24 -6.10 1.26
CA HIS A 131 4.76 -7.05 0.26
C HIS A 131 4.90 -8.48 0.80
N THR A 132 4.77 -8.69 2.12
CA THR A 132 4.61 -10.05 2.68
C THR A 132 3.39 -10.78 2.11
N LEU A 133 2.36 -10.05 1.66
CA LEU A 133 1.18 -10.63 1.04
C LEU A 133 1.35 -10.81 -0.47
N GLY A 134 0.86 -11.95 -0.97
CA GLY A 134 0.81 -12.26 -2.39
C GLY A 134 2.13 -12.80 -2.95
N SER A 135 2.27 -12.72 -4.27
CA SER A 135 3.23 -13.56 -5.01
C SER A 135 4.61 -12.92 -5.19
N LYS A 136 5.12 -12.20 -4.19
CA LYS A 136 6.47 -11.60 -4.23
C LYS A 136 7.56 -12.46 -3.59
N GLY A 137 7.21 -13.67 -3.15
CA GLY A 137 8.17 -14.63 -2.62
C GLY A 137 8.64 -14.31 -1.20
N TYR A 138 7.85 -13.54 -0.46
CA TYR A 138 8.02 -13.29 0.97
C TYR A 138 7.04 -14.18 1.74
N GLY A 139 7.57 -15.04 2.64
CA GLY A 139 6.76 -15.81 3.59
C GLY A 139 5.56 -16.56 3.01
N ASP A 140 4.53 -16.73 3.83
CA ASP A 140 3.22 -17.22 3.38
C ASP A 140 2.45 -16.08 2.66
N PRO A 141 2.06 -16.24 1.38
CA PRO A 141 1.38 -15.20 0.62
C PRO A 141 0.00 -14.79 1.17
N LEU A 142 -0.57 -15.53 2.13
CA LEU A 142 -1.87 -15.27 2.74
C LEU A 142 -1.79 -14.87 4.22
N THR A 143 -0.59 -14.70 4.76
CA THR A 143 -0.37 -14.32 6.16
C THR A 143 0.37 -12.98 6.21
N PHE A 144 -0.20 -12.03 6.94
CA PHE A 144 0.38 -10.72 7.17
C PHE A 144 1.34 -10.83 8.35
N GLU A 145 2.61 -11.09 8.06
CA GLU A 145 3.67 -11.34 9.04
C GLU A 145 4.92 -10.50 8.74
N ASN A 146 5.87 -10.45 9.67
CA ASN A 146 7.09 -9.66 9.51
C ASN A 146 8.19 -10.34 8.67
N THR A 147 7.89 -11.45 7.98
CA THR A 147 8.83 -12.21 7.14
C THR A 147 9.44 -11.37 6.03
N TYR A 148 8.72 -10.36 5.53
CA TYR A 148 9.27 -9.36 4.61
C TYR A 148 10.60 -8.79 5.12
N PHE A 149 10.64 -8.25 6.35
CA PHE A 149 11.83 -7.59 6.90
C PHE A 149 12.97 -8.59 7.15
N LYS A 150 12.65 -9.78 7.68
CA LYS A 150 13.62 -10.87 7.86
C LYS A 150 14.27 -11.26 6.53
N THR A 151 13.47 -11.33 5.47
CA THR A 151 13.93 -11.67 4.12
C THR A 151 14.78 -10.54 3.54
N LEU A 152 14.42 -9.27 3.78
CA LEU A 152 15.22 -8.14 3.35
C LEU A 152 16.63 -8.15 3.95
N LEU A 153 16.78 -8.57 5.20
CA LEU A 153 18.08 -8.64 5.88
C LEU A 153 18.92 -9.85 5.43
N ALA A 154 18.26 -10.94 5.03
CA ALA A 154 18.92 -12.14 4.52
C ALA A 154 19.39 -11.99 3.06
N GLU A 155 18.75 -11.09 2.29
CA GLU A 155 19.08 -10.78 0.90
C GLU A 155 19.21 -12.02 -0.01
N PRO A 156 18.26 -12.99 0.03
CA PRO A 156 18.41 -14.28 -0.62
C PRO A 156 18.55 -14.17 -2.15
N TRP A 157 18.03 -13.10 -2.74
CA TRP A 157 18.19 -12.80 -4.17
C TRP A 157 19.63 -12.57 -4.62
N ARG A 158 20.57 -12.40 -3.68
CA ARG A 158 22.01 -12.31 -4.00
C ARG A 158 22.67 -13.68 -4.13
N ASP A 159 22.01 -14.76 -3.69
CA ASP A 159 22.54 -16.12 -3.80
C ASP A 159 22.43 -16.63 -5.25
N LYS A 160 23.56 -16.55 -5.96
CA LYS A 160 23.66 -17.02 -7.35
C LYS A 160 23.50 -18.53 -7.51
N SER A 161 23.63 -19.30 -6.41
CA SER A 161 23.48 -20.76 -6.43
C SER A 161 22.02 -21.21 -6.32
N ASN A 162 21.12 -20.30 -5.94
CA ASN A 162 19.69 -20.57 -5.78
C ASN A 162 18.88 -19.71 -6.76
N GLU A 163 18.55 -20.27 -7.91
CA GLU A 163 17.76 -19.60 -8.95
C GLU A 163 16.39 -19.14 -8.44
N MET A 164 15.74 -19.95 -7.59
CA MET A 164 14.43 -19.60 -7.02
C MET A 164 14.51 -18.37 -6.11
N ALA A 165 15.58 -18.27 -5.31
CA ALA A 165 15.80 -17.15 -4.40
C ALA A 165 16.00 -15.80 -5.14
N GLN A 166 16.50 -15.83 -6.37
CA GLN A 166 16.68 -14.63 -7.21
C GLN A 166 15.34 -13.99 -7.63
N HIS A 167 14.23 -14.73 -7.52
CA HIS A 167 12.89 -14.22 -7.82
C HIS A 167 12.15 -13.66 -6.59
N THR A 168 12.77 -13.67 -5.41
CA THR A 168 12.20 -13.05 -4.21
C THR A 168 12.30 -11.52 -4.28
N GLY A 169 11.17 -10.85 -4.11
CA GLY A 169 11.07 -9.39 -4.07
C GLY A 169 11.02 -8.71 -5.44
N ILE A 170 10.92 -7.39 -5.42
CA ILE A 170 11.06 -6.52 -6.60
C ILE A 170 12.31 -5.63 -6.47
N PRO A 171 12.81 -4.99 -7.54
CA PRO A 171 14.06 -4.24 -7.47
C PRO A 171 14.06 -3.12 -6.41
N THR A 172 12.93 -2.45 -6.20
CA THR A 172 12.79 -1.44 -5.13
C THR A 172 12.85 -2.02 -3.72
N ASP A 173 12.49 -3.29 -3.50
CA ASP A 173 12.71 -3.95 -2.20
C ASP A 173 14.21 -4.16 -1.96
N HIS A 174 14.94 -4.57 -3.01
CA HIS A 174 16.35 -4.94 -2.92
C HIS A 174 17.28 -3.79 -2.56
N VAL A 175 16.84 -2.54 -2.81
CA VAL A 175 17.61 -1.34 -2.46
C VAL A 175 17.33 -0.83 -1.05
N LEU A 176 16.21 -1.20 -0.41
CA LEU A 176 15.92 -0.75 0.96
C LEU A 176 16.98 -1.19 1.99
N PRO A 177 17.42 -2.47 2.04
CA PRO A 177 18.39 -2.92 3.05
C PRO A 177 19.82 -2.41 2.80
N THR A 178 20.10 -1.80 1.64
CA THR A 178 21.41 -1.21 1.33
C THR A 178 21.55 0.20 1.91
N SER A 179 20.44 0.86 2.25
CA SER A 179 20.46 2.18 2.87
C SER A 179 20.79 2.08 4.36
N ALA A 180 21.91 2.70 4.77
CA ALA A 180 22.32 2.76 6.17
C ALA A 180 21.28 3.43 7.08
N ALA A 181 20.47 4.34 6.53
CA ALA A 181 19.41 5.02 7.27
C ALA A 181 18.16 4.13 7.47
N LEU A 182 17.83 3.29 6.49
CA LEU A 182 16.63 2.43 6.55
C LEU A 182 16.90 1.10 7.26
N ARG A 183 18.13 0.58 7.19
CA ARG A 183 18.49 -0.74 7.74
C ARG A 183 18.14 -0.91 9.24
N PRO A 184 18.37 0.09 10.13
CA PRO A 184 17.95 -0.03 11.54
C PRO A 184 16.43 -0.15 11.71
N ILE A 185 15.64 0.52 10.86
CA ILE A 185 14.18 0.46 10.88
C ILE A 185 13.72 -0.94 10.43
N ILE A 186 14.33 -1.48 9.36
CA ILE A 186 14.07 -2.84 8.88
C ILE A 186 14.39 -3.86 9.97
N GLN A 187 15.55 -3.72 10.63
CA GLN A 187 15.96 -4.60 11.74
C GLN A 187 14.92 -4.60 12.87
N ARG A 188 14.46 -3.41 13.29
CA ARG A 188 13.44 -3.30 14.35
C ARG A 188 12.18 -4.10 14.01
N TYR A 189 11.66 -3.98 12.79
CA TYR A 189 10.45 -4.70 12.40
C TYR A 189 10.68 -6.20 12.14
N ALA A 190 11.90 -6.61 11.79
CA ALA A 190 12.27 -8.03 11.72
C ALA A 190 12.28 -8.69 13.12
N ASP A 191 12.68 -7.93 14.14
CA ASP A 191 12.81 -8.41 15.53
C ASP A 191 11.49 -8.27 16.32
N ASP A 192 10.64 -7.31 15.97
CA ASP A 192 9.41 -6.97 16.71
C ASP A 192 8.20 -6.86 15.77
N GLU A 193 7.52 -8.00 15.56
CA GLU A 193 6.28 -8.08 14.79
C GLU A 193 5.12 -7.27 15.40
N PRO A 194 4.89 -7.29 16.73
CA PRO A 194 3.91 -6.40 17.34
C PRO A 194 4.15 -4.91 17.04
N ALA A 195 5.41 -4.46 17.00
CA ALA A 195 5.74 -3.10 16.58
C ALA A 195 5.41 -2.87 15.10
N PHE A 196 5.75 -3.81 14.21
CA PHE A 196 5.36 -3.73 12.80
C PHE A 196 3.84 -3.57 12.65
N PHE A 197 3.04 -4.39 13.33
CA PHE A 197 1.59 -4.35 13.22
C PHE A 197 1.00 -3.01 13.68
N ARG A 198 1.44 -2.52 14.84
CA ARG A 198 0.97 -1.23 15.38
C ARG A 198 1.33 -0.08 14.42
N ASP A 199 2.58 -0.03 13.97
CA ASP A 199 3.08 1.09 13.19
C ASP A 199 2.56 1.02 11.74
N PHE A 200 2.33 -0.18 11.20
CA PHE A 200 1.66 -0.39 9.91
C PHE A 200 0.22 0.12 9.95
N ALA A 201 -0.54 -0.19 11.00
CA ALA A 201 -1.91 0.28 11.15
C ALA A 201 -1.97 1.82 11.17
N ALA A 202 -1.07 2.46 11.91
CA ALA A 202 -0.97 3.92 11.97
C ALA A 202 -0.59 4.53 10.60
N ALA A 203 0.44 3.98 9.95
CA ALA A 203 0.90 4.45 8.64
C ALA A 203 -0.17 4.24 7.56
N TYR A 204 -0.92 3.14 7.61
CA TYR A 204 -2.04 2.87 6.71
C TYR A 204 -3.13 3.93 6.85
N VAL A 205 -3.56 4.24 8.08
CA VAL A 205 -4.60 5.26 8.33
C VAL A 205 -4.14 6.62 7.85
N LYS A 206 -2.88 6.98 8.13
CA LYS A 206 -2.29 8.24 7.66
C LYS A 206 -2.32 8.29 6.12
N MET A 207 -1.73 7.30 5.45
CA MET A 207 -1.69 7.21 3.98
C MET A 207 -3.09 7.29 3.36
N ALA A 208 -4.05 6.53 3.90
CA ALA A 208 -5.43 6.52 3.41
C ALA A 208 -6.24 7.80 3.76
N GLY A 209 -5.69 8.67 4.61
CA GLY A 209 -6.25 9.98 4.96
C GLY A 209 -5.63 11.15 4.18
N LEU A 210 -4.49 10.93 3.50
CA LEU A 210 -3.86 11.96 2.68
C LEU A 210 -4.77 12.33 1.50
N GLY A 211 -4.98 13.64 1.30
CA GLY A 211 -5.84 14.17 0.23
C GLY A 211 -7.34 13.91 0.40
N ALA A 212 -7.76 13.19 1.44
CA ALA A 212 -9.14 12.83 1.66
C ALA A 212 -10.04 14.06 1.83
N ARG A 213 -11.11 14.12 1.04
CA ARG A 213 -12.18 15.11 1.16
C ARG A 213 -13.39 14.43 1.75
N TRP A 214 -13.91 14.98 2.84
CA TRP A 214 -15.01 14.38 3.59
C TRP A 214 -16.37 14.97 3.17
N ALA A 215 -17.40 14.13 3.09
CA ALA A 215 -18.78 14.58 3.03
C ALA A 215 -19.14 15.25 4.37
N PRO A 216 -19.87 16.38 4.36
CA PRO A 216 -20.30 17.08 5.56
C PRO A 216 -21.32 16.28 6.37
#